data_AF-I7FKU2-F1
#
_entry.id   AF-I7FKU2-F1
#
_cell.length_a   1.000
_cell.length_b   1.000
_cell.length_c   1.000
_cell.angle_alpha   90.00
_cell.angle_beta   90.00
_cell.angle_gamma   90.00
#
_symmetry.space_group_name_H-M   'P 1'
#
loop_
_entity.id
_entity.type
_entity.pdbx_description
1 polymer ?
#
loop_
_entity_poly.entity_id
_entity_poly.type
_entity_poly.pdbx_seq_one_letter_code
_entity_poly.pdbx_strand_id
1 'polypeptide(L)'
;MSPTATPAEGGEGLSRSRIESWDTTHLENATARWRATATELEGHFEQLRQHVLAPGGTEWEGDAKDAALERATQNLNTVRAAGDIARSAADLAENSSADISAAKRDALQSISDAEADGFEVNEDLSVRDTSRVDVSTMAARYTAAREHAENIQWNANQLLATDTLIGRRLTAKAAELNGVRFDDEPEGTIRAASFGDGFKQSPFDDLLTKEQALAAWEKLQTDIASYNSRCAVNIVGPLPPPQYAACQQELAFLQGQEAALRARLADFGIHPGEAPSSTSSGGDLTATATQIGAEIATFPPGTRADALAERMTGLHLNQADAARATDIAAARIWGETGGTSKMPDGSIIVLPANIRQTDVMKVFPDGSVTVLRGVDVTQYLPR
;
A
#
# COMPACT_ATOMS: atom_id res chain seq x y z
N MET A 1 36.25 -23.76 17.52
CA MET A 1 35.19 -24.10 16.56
C MET A 1 34.53 -22.79 16.17
N SER A 2 34.89 -22.28 15.01
CA SER A 2 34.46 -20.97 14.53
C SER A 2 33.01 -21.05 14.02
N PRO A 3 32.13 -20.09 14.34
CA PRO A 3 30.86 -19.94 13.66
C PRO A 3 31.13 -19.26 12.31
N THR A 4 30.85 -19.95 11.21
CA THR A 4 30.96 -19.37 9.85
C THR A 4 29.62 -18.78 9.41
N ALA A 5 29.60 -17.45 9.48
CA ALA A 5 29.04 -16.50 8.50
C ALA A 5 27.59 -16.70 8.02
N THR A 6 26.69 -15.95 8.65
CA THR A 6 25.54 -15.33 8.00
C THR A 6 26.02 -14.32 6.95
N PRO A 7 25.69 -14.45 5.65
CA PRO A 7 25.82 -13.34 4.71
C PRO A 7 24.68 -12.36 4.93
N ALA A 8 25.07 -11.09 4.92
CA ALA A 8 24.27 -9.93 5.28
C ALA A 8 23.18 -9.57 4.27
N GLU A 9 22.14 -8.97 4.83
CA GLU A 9 21.12 -8.13 4.23
C GLU A 9 21.65 -7.26 3.07
N GLY A 10 20.98 -7.35 1.93
CA GLY A 10 21.13 -6.45 0.80
C GLY A 10 19.79 -6.24 0.09
N GLY A 11 19.27 -5.01 0.17
CA GLY A 11 18.38 -4.36 -0.81
C GLY A 11 16.95 -4.92 -0.99
N GLU A 12 15.97 -4.22 -0.43
CA GLU A 12 14.53 -4.47 -0.47
C GLU A 12 13.91 -4.64 -1.88
N GLY A 13 13.54 -5.88 -2.19
CA GLY A 13 12.76 -6.32 -3.34
C GLY A 13 12.41 -7.81 -3.17
N LEU A 14 11.52 -8.35 -4.02
CA LEU A 14 11.32 -9.80 -4.07
C LEU A 14 12.66 -10.46 -4.42
N SER A 15 13.11 -11.43 -3.63
CA SER A 15 14.37 -12.11 -3.89
C SER A 15 14.16 -13.44 -4.61
N ARG A 16 15.18 -13.94 -5.30
CA ARG A 16 15.14 -15.24 -5.98
C ARG A 16 14.75 -16.37 -5.03
N SER A 17 15.47 -16.50 -3.91
CA SER A 17 15.18 -17.55 -2.92
C SER A 17 13.77 -17.42 -2.33
N ARG A 18 13.22 -16.21 -2.23
CA ARG A 18 11.84 -15.96 -1.79
C ARG A 18 10.81 -16.45 -2.80
N ILE A 19 11.02 -16.22 -4.09
CA ILE A 19 10.16 -16.76 -5.15
C ILE A 19 10.19 -18.29 -5.11
N GLU A 20 11.38 -18.89 -5.03
CA GLU A 20 11.57 -20.34 -5.02
C GLU A 20 10.87 -21.00 -3.83
N SER A 21 10.94 -20.39 -2.64
CA SER A 21 10.32 -20.87 -1.41
C SER A 21 8.85 -20.44 -1.21
N TRP A 22 8.24 -19.74 -2.18
CA TRP A 22 6.84 -19.29 -2.04
C TRP A 22 5.88 -20.46 -1.84
N ASP A 23 5.15 -20.46 -0.74
CA ASP A 23 4.30 -21.57 -0.30
C ASP A 23 2.83 -21.14 -0.13
N THR A 24 1.92 -21.96 -0.67
CA THR A 24 0.46 -21.79 -0.61
C THR A 24 -0.23 -22.89 0.22
N THR A 25 0.52 -23.84 0.80
CA THR A 25 -0.03 -24.98 1.57
C THR A 25 -0.95 -24.53 2.70
N HIS A 26 -0.67 -23.36 3.29
CA HIS A 26 -1.51 -22.75 4.32
C HIS A 26 -2.95 -22.47 3.83
N LEU A 27 -3.15 -22.07 2.57
CA LEU A 27 -4.46 -21.81 1.99
C LEU A 27 -5.28 -23.10 1.83
N GLU A 28 -4.63 -24.19 1.45
CA GLU A 28 -5.28 -25.51 1.31
C GLU A 28 -5.73 -26.05 2.66
N ASN A 29 -4.85 -25.98 3.67
CA ASN A 29 -5.18 -26.37 5.04
C ASN A 29 -6.33 -25.55 5.60
N ALA A 30 -6.34 -24.23 5.34
CA ALA A 30 -7.36 -23.34 5.84
C ALA A 30 -8.72 -23.57 5.15
N THR A 31 -8.72 -23.85 3.84
CA THR A 31 -9.91 -24.25 3.06
C THR A 31 -10.62 -25.45 3.70
N ALA A 32 -9.87 -26.52 4.00
CA ALA A 32 -10.41 -27.71 4.63
C ALA A 32 -10.97 -27.39 6.04
N ARG A 33 -10.23 -26.61 6.83
CA ARG A 33 -10.62 -26.23 8.19
C ARG A 33 -11.93 -25.44 8.21
N TRP A 34 -12.08 -24.40 7.38
CA TRP A 34 -13.29 -23.56 7.40
C TRP A 34 -14.54 -24.32 6.97
N ARG A 35 -14.43 -25.18 5.95
CA ARG A 35 -15.55 -26.04 5.52
C ARG A 35 -15.97 -27.01 6.62
N ALA A 36 -15.01 -27.62 7.31
CA ALA A 36 -15.28 -28.52 8.43
C ALA A 36 -15.94 -27.78 9.61
N THR A 37 -15.39 -26.63 10.02
CA THR A 37 -15.94 -25.83 11.11
C THR A 37 -17.36 -25.32 10.82
N ALA A 38 -17.63 -24.86 9.60
CA ALA A 38 -18.98 -24.45 9.20
C ALA A 38 -19.99 -25.61 9.33
N THR A 39 -19.61 -26.79 8.82
CA THR A 39 -20.46 -28.00 8.88
C THR A 39 -20.73 -28.44 10.32
N GLU A 40 -19.71 -28.43 11.18
CA GLU A 40 -19.82 -28.82 12.58
C GLU A 40 -20.72 -27.86 13.38
N LEU A 41 -20.54 -26.54 13.21
CA LEU A 41 -21.35 -25.53 13.88
C LEU A 41 -22.81 -25.60 13.45
N GLU A 42 -23.10 -25.72 12.16
CA GLU A 42 -24.46 -25.90 11.65
C GLU A 42 -25.11 -27.17 12.22
N GLY A 43 -24.35 -28.27 12.31
CA GLY A 43 -24.79 -29.52 12.93
C GLY A 43 -25.16 -29.37 14.41
N HIS A 44 -24.35 -28.65 15.19
CA HIS A 44 -24.63 -28.40 16.61
C HIS A 44 -25.89 -27.53 16.82
N PHE A 45 -26.11 -26.51 16.00
CA PHE A 45 -27.30 -25.66 16.12
C PHE A 45 -28.58 -26.34 15.62
N GLU A 46 -28.49 -27.22 14.61
CA GLU A 46 -29.61 -28.07 14.21
C GLU A 46 -29.99 -29.05 15.33
N GLN A 47 -29.00 -29.68 15.98
CA GLN A 47 -29.23 -30.53 17.16
C GLN A 47 -29.83 -29.76 18.32
N LEU A 48 -29.37 -28.54 18.60
CA LEU A 48 -29.96 -27.67 19.62
C LEU A 48 -31.44 -27.41 19.34
N ARG A 49 -31.79 -27.05 18.10
CA ARG A 49 -33.19 -26.85 17.70
C ARG A 49 -34.02 -28.12 17.87
N GLN A 50 -33.47 -29.30 17.58
CA GLN A 50 -34.15 -30.57 17.80
C GLN A 50 -34.37 -30.88 19.28
N HIS A 51 -33.39 -30.60 20.15
CA HIS A 51 -33.53 -30.77 21.60
C HIS A 51 -34.58 -29.82 22.21
N VAL A 52 -34.78 -28.63 21.63
CA VAL A 52 -35.85 -27.70 22.03
C VAL A 52 -37.23 -28.26 21.71
N LEU A 53 -37.40 -29.03 20.63
CA LEU A 53 -38.69 -29.62 20.27
C LEU A 53 -39.16 -30.69 21.27
N ALA A 54 -38.23 -31.48 21.80
CA ALA A 54 -38.52 -32.57 22.74
C ALA A 54 -37.42 -32.67 23.83
N PRO A 55 -37.41 -31.76 24.82
CA PRO A 55 -36.41 -31.76 25.88
C PRO A 55 -36.43 -33.10 26.63
N GLY A 56 -35.30 -33.81 26.63
CA GLY A 56 -35.20 -35.12 27.29
C GLY A 56 -36.16 -36.20 26.75
N GLY A 57 -36.69 -36.02 25.53
CA GLY A 57 -37.70 -36.92 24.96
C GLY A 57 -39.13 -36.71 25.48
N THR A 58 -39.39 -35.62 26.22
CA THR A 58 -40.73 -35.27 26.71
C THR A 58 -41.43 -34.28 25.77
N GLU A 59 -42.74 -34.43 25.65
CA GLU A 59 -43.58 -33.51 24.89
C GLU A 59 -43.69 -32.19 25.67
N TRP A 60 -43.08 -31.14 25.12
CA TRP A 60 -43.19 -29.77 25.63
C TRP A 60 -44.20 -29.01 24.76
N GLU A 61 -45.05 -28.19 25.37
CA GLU A 61 -46.11 -27.43 24.70
C GLU A 61 -46.31 -26.04 25.36
N GLY A 62 -46.95 -25.13 24.63
CA GLY A 62 -47.31 -23.77 25.06
C GLY A 62 -46.35 -22.69 24.61
N ASP A 63 -46.71 -21.42 24.86
CA ASP A 63 -46.04 -20.22 24.35
C ASP A 63 -44.52 -20.18 24.60
N ALA A 64 -44.06 -20.76 25.73
CA ALA A 64 -42.64 -20.82 26.07
C ALA A 64 -41.85 -21.74 25.13
N LYS A 65 -42.44 -22.84 24.65
CA LYS A 65 -41.83 -23.70 23.62
C LYS A 65 -41.74 -22.94 22.30
N ASP A 66 -42.82 -22.29 21.90
CA ASP A 66 -42.89 -21.60 20.61
C ASP A 66 -41.82 -20.50 20.54
N ALA A 67 -41.69 -19.70 21.61
CA ALA A 67 -40.64 -18.69 21.72
C ALA A 67 -39.22 -19.30 21.71
N ALA A 68 -39.00 -20.42 22.40
CA ALA A 68 -37.69 -21.10 22.41
C ALA A 68 -37.35 -21.69 21.04
N LEU A 69 -38.34 -22.26 20.34
CA LEU A 69 -38.17 -22.82 19.00
C LEU A 69 -37.90 -21.72 17.97
N GLU A 70 -38.61 -20.59 18.06
CA GLU A 70 -38.37 -19.42 17.23
C GLU A 70 -36.94 -18.91 17.42
N ARG A 71 -36.49 -18.74 18.67
CA ARG A 71 -35.11 -18.31 18.99
C ARG A 71 -34.06 -19.29 18.47
N ALA A 72 -34.26 -20.59 18.68
CA ALA A 72 -33.34 -21.62 18.18
C ALA A 72 -33.27 -21.62 16.64
N THR A 73 -34.39 -21.35 15.97
CA THR A 73 -34.47 -21.22 14.51
C THR A 73 -33.73 -19.97 14.01
N GLN A 74 -33.90 -18.83 14.68
CA GLN A 74 -33.17 -17.59 14.36
C GLN A 74 -31.66 -17.78 14.53
N ASN A 75 -31.22 -18.35 15.66
CA ASN A 75 -29.80 -18.63 15.90
C ASN A 75 -29.21 -19.57 14.85
N LEU A 76 -29.93 -20.62 14.44
CA LEU A 76 -29.50 -21.51 13.38
C LEU A 76 -29.36 -20.78 12.04
N ASN A 77 -30.27 -19.85 11.71
CA ASN A 77 -30.17 -19.04 10.50
C ASN A 77 -28.93 -18.13 10.53
N THR A 78 -28.62 -17.51 11.68
CA THR A 78 -27.37 -16.74 11.89
C THR A 78 -26.13 -17.60 11.65
N VAL A 79 -26.11 -18.82 12.18
CA VAL A 79 -24.97 -19.75 12.02
C VAL A 79 -24.83 -20.21 10.56
N ARG A 80 -25.94 -20.46 9.86
CA ARG A 80 -25.90 -20.77 8.41
C ARG A 80 -25.33 -19.62 7.60
N ALA A 81 -25.71 -18.38 7.90
CA ALA A 81 -25.14 -17.20 7.24
C ALA A 81 -23.62 -17.09 7.48
N ALA A 82 -23.16 -17.34 8.71
CA ALA A 82 -21.73 -17.43 9.01
C ALA A 82 -21.03 -18.58 8.26
N GLY A 83 -21.68 -19.74 8.16
CA GLY A 83 -21.20 -20.89 7.40
C GLY A 83 -21.04 -20.60 5.91
N ASP A 84 -21.97 -19.84 5.33
CA ASP A 84 -21.90 -19.40 3.92
C ASP A 84 -20.70 -18.47 3.68
N ILE A 85 -20.43 -17.54 4.60
CA ILE A 85 -19.24 -16.67 4.53
C ILE A 85 -17.97 -17.50 4.62
N ALA A 86 -17.91 -18.47 5.53
CA ALA A 86 -16.76 -19.36 5.70
C ALA A 86 -16.51 -20.24 4.46
N ARG A 87 -17.57 -20.78 3.84
CA ARG A 87 -17.48 -21.51 2.57
C ARG A 87 -17.03 -20.61 1.41
N SER A 88 -17.56 -19.39 1.32
CA SER A 88 -17.12 -18.41 0.32
C SER A 88 -15.64 -18.02 0.48
N ALA A 89 -15.15 -17.90 1.71
CA ALA A 89 -13.72 -17.70 1.97
C ALA A 89 -12.89 -18.91 1.54
N ALA A 90 -13.38 -20.13 1.79
CA ALA A 90 -12.71 -21.37 1.38
C ALA A 90 -12.62 -21.48 -0.15
N ASP A 91 -13.69 -21.18 -0.88
CA ASP A 91 -13.69 -21.16 -2.34
C ASP A 91 -12.71 -20.10 -2.88
N LEU A 92 -12.63 -18.92 -2.24
CA LEU A 92 -11.65 -17.91 -2.58
C LEU A 92 -10.22 -18.44 -2.37
N ALA A 93 -9.91 -19.03 -1.21
CA ALA A 93 -8.57 -19.56 -0.90
C ALA A 93 -8.14 -20.70 -1.84
N GLU A 94 -9.06 -21.60 -2.20
CA GLU A 94 -8.81 -22.70 -3.12
C GLU A 94 -8.44 -22.21 -4.53
N ASN A 95 -9.25 -21.29 -5.10
CA ASN A 95 -8.94 -20.69 -6.40
C ASN A 95 -7.64 -19.87 -6.35
N SER A 96 -7.42 -19.17 -5.25
CA SER A 96 -6.24 -18.33 -5.03
C SER A 96 -4.93 -19.12 -4.97
N SER A 97 -4.93 -20.33 -4.39
CA SER A 97 -3.75 -21.21 -4.39
C SER A 97 -3.29 -21.55 -5.81
N ALA A 98 -4.25 -21.79 -6.71
CA ALA A 98 -3.96 -22.05 -8.12
C ALA A 98 -3.39 -20.82 -8.83
N ASP A 99 -3.96 -19.63 -8.58
CA ASP A 99 -3.52 -18.36 -9.17
C ASP A 99 -2.08 -17.99 -8.73
N ILE A 100 -1.78 -18.08 -7.42
CA ILE A 100 -0.44 -17.83 -6.88
C ILE A 100 0.56 -18.85 -7.43
N SER A 101 0.18 -20.13 -7.52
CA SER A 101 1.04 -21.17 -8.09
C SER A 101 1.35 -20.93 -9.56
N ALA A 102 0.41 -20.39 -10.34
CA ALA A 102 0.65 -19.99 -11.72
C ALA A 102 1.63 -18.81 -11.80
N ALA A 103 1.39 -17.73 -11.04
CA ALA A 103 2.27 -16.57 -11.04
C ALA A 103 3.70 -16.91 -10.55
N LYS A 104 3.84 -17.84 -9.59
CA LYS A 104 5.14 -18.37 -9.15
C LYS A 104 5.86 -19.07 -10.30
N ARG A 105 5.15 -19.93 -11.04
CA ARG A 105 5.74 -20.62 -12.20
C ARG A 105 6.19 -19.63 -13.26
N ASP A 106 5.41 -18.59 -13.55
CA ASP A 106 5.77 -17.58 -14.55
C ASP A 106 7.04 -16.80 -14.14
N ALA A 107 7.14 -16.43 -12.86
CA ALA A 107 8.35 -15.81 -12.32
C ALA A 107 9.58 -16.73 -12.43
N LEU A 108 9.46 -18.00 -12.03
CA LEU A 108 10.56 -18.97 -12.14
C LEU A 108 10.93 -19.26 -13.61
N GLN A 109 9.95 -19.27 -14.51
CA GLN A 109 10.19 -19.46 -15.94
C GLN A 109 10.97 -18.28 -16.52
N SER A 110 10.61 -17.04 -16.18
CA SER A 110 11.36 -15.86 -16.63
C SER A 110 12.83 -15.85 -16.19
N ILE A 111 13.12 -16.38 -15.00
CA ILE A 111 14.49 -16.59 -14.50
C ILE A 111 15.19 -17.66 -15.34
N SER A 112 14.53 -18.80 -15.55
CA SER A 112 15.08 -19.91 -16.33
C SER A 112 15.36 -19.51 -17.79
N ASP A 113 14.54 -18.65 -18.39
CA ASP A 113 14.71 -18.17 -19.77
C ASP A 113 15.96 -17.28 -19.88
N ALA A 114 16.17 -16.37 -18.93
CA ALA A 114 17.38 -15.55 -18.87
C ALA A 114 18.64 -16.40 -18.67
N GLU A 115 18.58 -17.41 -17.81
CA GLU A 115 19.69 -18.35 -17.58
C GLU A 115 20.00 -19.21 -18.81
N ALA A 116 18.98 -19.66 -19.55
CA ALA A 116 19.14 -20.39 -20.79
C ALA A 116 19.82 -19.55 -21.89
N ASP A 117 19.59 -18.23 -21.89
CA ASP A 117 20.24 -17.27 -22.79
C ASP A 117 21.67 -16.88 -22.35
N GLY A 118 22.20 -17.51 -21.31
CA GLY A 118 23.57 -17.32 -20.83
C GLY A 118 23.76 -16.06 -19.99
N PHE A 119 22.69 -15.59 -19.33
CA PHE A 119 22.77 -14.59 -18.27
C PHE A 119 22.74 -15.25 -16.89
N GLU A 120 23.28 -14.58 -15.89
CA GLU A 120 23.19 -14.96 -14.47
C GLU A 120 22.15 -14.06 -13.80
N VAL A 121 21.22 -14.65 -13.05
CA VAL A 121 20.21 -13.92 -12.27
C VAL A 121 20.60 -13.96 -10.80
N ASN A 122 20.89 -12.79 -10.24
CA ASN A 122 21.32 -12.64 -8.84
C ASN A 122 20.13 -12.75 -7.85
N GLU A 123 20.44 -12.77 -6.56
CA GLU A 123 19.43 -12.86 -5.49
C GLU A 123 18.43 -11.70 -5.50
N ASP A 124 18.86 -10.50 -5.91
CA ASP A 124 18.04 -9.29 -6.07
C ASP A 124 17.28 -9.25 -7.41
N LEU A 125 17.28 -10.36 -8.17
CA LEU A 125 16.70 -10.49 -9.51
C LEU A 125 17.35 -9.61 -10.58
N SER A 126 18.53 -9.04 -10.30
CA SER A 126 19.31 -8.35 -11.33
C SER A 126 19.94 -9.36 -12.31
N VAL A 127 19.99 -8.98 -13.58
CA VAL A 127 20.52 -9.83 -14.66
C VAL A 127 21.93 -9.37 -15.04
N ARG A 128 22.87 -10.31 -15.02
CA ARG A 128 24.27 -10.08 -15.36
C ARG A 128 24.69 -10.96 -16.53
N ASP A 129 25.32 -10.38 -17.54
CA ASP A 129 25.94 -11.18 -18.61
C ASP A 129 27.26 -11.79 -18.13
N THR A 130 27.40 -13.11 -18.25
CA THR A 130 28.62 -13.86 -17.90
C THR A 130 29.40 -14.34 -19.14
N SER A 131 28.88 -14.09 -20.34
CA SER A 131 29.50 -14.51 -21.60
C SER A 131 30.72 -13.67 -21.96
N ARG A 132 31.66 -14.25 -22.74
CA ARG A 132 32.74 -13.47 -23.36
C ARG A 132 32.20 -12.75 -24.60
N VAL A 133 31.82 -11.49 -24.43
CA VAL A 133 31.14 -10.69 -25.46
C VAL A 133 32.12 -9.97 -26.38
N ASP A 134 31.94 -10.09 -27.70
CA ASP A 134 32.66 -9.30 -28.71
C ASP A 134 32.00 -7.91 -28.83
N VAL A 135 32.81 -6.87 -29.09
CA VAL A 135 32.34 -5.48 -29.29
C VAL A 135 31.19 -5.38 -30.29
N SER A 136 31.18 -6.23 -31.33
CA SER A 136 30.12 -6.28 -32.35
C SER A 136 28.77 -6.79 -31.83
N THR A 137 28.76 -7.60 -30.76
CA THR A 137 27.56 -8.20 -30.15
C THR A 137 27.15 -7.54 -28.83
N MET A 138 28.03 -6.69 -28.28
CA MET A 138 27.90 -6.07 -26.97
C MET A 138 26.59 -5.29 -26.80
N ALA A 139 26.22 -4.46 -27.78
CA ALA A 139 24.98 -3.68 -27.73
C ALA A 139 23.73 -4.58 -27.68
N ALA A 140 23.70 -5.66 -28.46
CA ALA A 140 22.58 -6.59 -28.49
C ALA A 140 22.45 -7.37 -27.17
N ARG A 141 23.58 -7.79 -26.59
CA ARG A 141 23.60 -8.45 -25.27
C ARG A 141 23.15 -7.54 -24.13
N TYR A 142 23.54 -6.26 -24.15
CA TYR A 142 23.05 -5.28 -23.18
C TYR A 142 21.53 -5.06 -23.29
N THR A 143 20.99 -4.99 -24.50
CA THR A 143 19.54 -4.90 -24.70
C THR A 143 18.83 -6.14 -24.17
N ALA A 144 19.30 -7.34 -24.53
CA ALA A 144 18.71 -8.60 -24.07
C ALA A 144 18.77 -8.76 -22.53
N ALA A 145 19.88 -8.38 -21.90
CA ALA A 145 19.99 -8.40 -20.43
C ALA A 145 18.94 -7.49 -19.76
N ARG A 146 18.68 -6.31 -20.35
CA ARG A 146 17.66 -5.39 -19.87
C ARG A 146 16.25 -5.93 -20.06
N GLU A 147 15.94 -6.49 -21.22
CA GLU A 147 14.64 -7.10 -21.51
C GLU A 147 14.34 -8.26 -20.53
N HIS A 148 15.34 -9.12 -20.27
CA HIS A 148 15.23 -10.17 -19.27
C HIS A 148 15.03 -9.63 -17.86
N ALA A 149 15.78 -8.59 -17.46
CA ALA A 149 15.61 -7.96 -16.15
C ALA A 149 14.21 -7.36 -15.99
N GLU A 150 13.70 -6.65 -17.00
CA GLU A 150 12.36 -6.07 -17.00
C GLU A 150 11.27 -7.16 -16.93
N ASN A 151 11.44 -8.26 -17.66
CA ASN A 151 10.51 -9.40 -17.65
C ASN A 151 10.48 -10.13 -16.29
N ILE A 152 11.66 -10.42 -15.71
CA ILE A 152 11.75 -11.06 -14.38
C ILE A 152 11.10 -10.18 -13.33
N GLN A 153 11.41 -8.88 -13.31
CA GLN A 153 10.82 -7.93 -12.37
C GLN A 153 9.29 -7.83 -12.55
N TRP A 154 8.80 -7.84 -13.79
CA TRP A 154 7.36 -7.84 -14.05
C TRP A 154 6.68 -9.07 -13.45
N ASN A 155 7.19 -10.28 -13.71
CA ASN A 155 6.60 -11.52 -13.20
C ASN A 155 6.68 -11.63 -11.67
N ALA A 156 7.81 -11.25 -11.08
CA ALA A 156 7.97 -11.17 -9.63
C ALA A 156 6.92 -10.25 -8.99
N ASN A 157 6.72 -9.05 -9.57
CA ASN A 157 5.71 -8.11 -9.10
C ASN A 157 4.28 -8.62 -9.31
N GLN A 158 4.00 -9.38 -10.37
CA GLN A 158 2.69 -10.01 -10.56
C GLN A 158 2.39 -11.08 -9.51
N LEU A 159 3.35 -11.95 -9.19
CA LEU A 159 3.22 -12.94 -8.11
C LEU A 159 2.87 -12.23 -6.80
N LEU A 160 3.63 -11.19 -6.48
CA LEU A 160 3.43 -10.41 -5.27
C LEU A 160 2.06 -9.73 -5.21
N ALA A 161 1.67 -9.05 -6.28
CA ALA A 161 0.40 -8.34 -6.36
C ALA A 161 -0.79 -9.29 -6.24
N THR A 162 -0.68 -10.49 -6.84
CA THR A 162 -1.68 -11.55 -6.77
C THR A 162 -1.88 -12.01 -5.33
N ASP A 163 -0.80 -12.41 -4.66
CA ASP A 163 -0.82 -12.85 -3.25
C ASP A 163 -1.38 -11.77 -2.31
N THR A 164 -0.94 -10.52 -2.50
CA THR A 164 -1.42 -9.36 -1.71
C THR A 164 -2.93 -9.13 -1.88
N LEU A 165 -3.44 -9.18 -3.10
CA LEU A 165 -4.86 -9.00 -3.39
C LEU A 165 -5.70 -10.09 -2.72
N ILE A 166 -5.22 -11.32 -2.76
CA ILE A 166 -5.86 -12.48 -2.14
C ILE A 166 -5.92 -12.31 -0.62
N GLY A 167 -4.81 -11.91 0.01
CA GLY A 167 -4.75 -11.63 1.45
C GLY A 167 -5.77 -10.57 1.87
N ARG A 168 -5.90 -9.48 1.12
CA ARG A 168 -6.92 -8.43 1.37
C ARG A 168 -8.35 -8.96 1.26
N ARG A 169 -8.64 -9.78 0.25
CA ARG A 169 -9.98 -10.36 0.06
C ARG A 169 -10.35 -11.35 1.17
N LEU A 170 -9.41 -12.18 1.61
CA LEU A 170 -9.62 -13.09 2.74
C LEU A 170 -9.78 -12.32 4.07
N THR A 171 -9.04 -11.22 4.25
CA THR A 171 -9.23 -10.31 5.39
C THR A 171 -10.62 -9.66 5.40
N ALA A 172 -11.12 -9.25 4.23
CA ALA A 172 -12.48 -8.71 4.11
C ALA A 172 -13.55 -9.77 4.46
N LYS A 173 -13.37 -11.03 4.03
CA LYS A 173 -14.24 -12.14 4.44
C LYS A 173 -14.20 -12.39 5.95
N ALA A 174 -13.04 -12.20 6.58
CA ALA A 174 -12.93 -12.28 8.02
C ALA A 174 -13.69 -11.17 8.75
N ALA A 175 -13.63 -9.95 8.24
CA ALA A 175 -14.40 -8.83 8.76
C ALA A 175 -15.92 -9.05 8.60
N GLU A 176 -16.35 -9.60 7.46
CA GLU A 176 -17.74 -9.99 7.21
C GLU A 176 -18.22 -11.02 8.24
N LEU A 177 -17.43 -12.06 8.49
CA LEU A 177 -17.73 -13.09 9.48
C LEU A 177 -17.82 -12.52 10.91
N ASN A 178 -16.86 -11.66 11.29
CA ASN A 178 -16.86 -10.97 12.60
C ASN A 178 -18.07 -10.04 12.80
N GLY A 179 -18.70 -9.60 11.71
CA GLY A 179 -19.89 -8.78 11.72
C GLY A 179 -21.18 -9.56 12.01
N VAL A 180 -21.15 -10.90 11.94
CA VAL A 180 -22.32 -11.75 12.18
C VAL A 180 -22.64 -11.79 13.68
N ARG A 181 -23.90 -11.51 14.02
CA ARG A 181 -24.39 -11.42 15.41
C ARG A 181 -25.68 -12.20 15.60
N PHE A 182 -25.88 -12.64 16.84
CA PHE A 182 -27.17 -13.15 17.30
C PHE A 182 -28.04 -11.97 17.77
N ASP A 183 -29.32 -11.96 17.40
CA ASP A 183 -30.21 -10.81 17.62
C ASP A 183 -30.50 -10.52 19.10
N ASP A 184 -30.33 -11.51 19.98
CA ASP A 184 -30.76 -11.45 21.38
C ASP A 184 -29.66 -11.18 22.42
N GLU A 185 -28.39 -10.99 22.02
CA GLU A 185 -27.33 -10.65 22.98
C GLU A 185 -26.41 -9.53 22.49
N PRO A 186 -26.16 -8.49 23.29
CA PRO A 186 -25.20 -7.45 22.96
C PRO A 186 -23.75 -7.96 22.85
N GLU A 187 -23.45 -9.18 23.33
CA GLU A 187 -22.11 -9.80 23.31
C GLU A 187 -21.98 -11.04 22.40
N GLY A 188 -23.08 -11.58 21.87
CA GLY A 188 -23.12 -12.78 21.03
C GLY A 188 -22.61 -12.53 19.61
N THR A 189 -21.29 -12.63 19.41
CA THR A 189 -20.63 -12.45 18.11
C THR A 189 -20.04 -13.77 17.61
N ILE A 190 -20.24 -14.10 16.33
CA ILE A 190 -19.45 -15.14 15.67
C ILE A 190 -18.15 -14.48 15.25
N ARG A 191 -17.03 -15.00 15.74
CA ARG A 191 -15.71 -14.47 15.42
C ARG A 191 -14.90 -15.50 14.69
N ALA A 192 -14.17 -15.02 13.70
CA ALA A 192 -13.06 -15.77 13.17
C ALA A 192 -11.98 -15.88 14.25
N ALA A 193 -11.72 -17.09 14.75
CA ALA A 193 -10.63 -17.37 15.68
C ALA A 193 -9.29 -17.39 14.93
N SER A 194 -8.95 -16.25 14.32
CA SER A 194 -8.04 -16.08 13.19
C SER A 194 -8.33 -17.09 12.06
N PHE A 195 -8.25 -16.67 10.80
CA PHE A 195 -8.37 -17.66 9.71
C PHE A 195 -7.20 -18.69 9.76
N GLY A 196 -6.20 -18.43 10.61
CA GLY A 196 -5.05 -19.22 11.02
C GLY A 196 -3.93 -18.24 11.39
N ASP A 197 -2.98 -18.60 12.26
CA ASP A 197 -1.83 -17.76 12.63
C ASP A 197 -0.83 -17.55 11.46
N GLY A 198 -1.23 -17.87 10.23
CA GLY A 198 -0.37 -17.91 9.05
C GLY A 198 -1.00 -17.29 7.80
N PHE A 199 -2.03 -16.44 7.95
CA PHE A 199 -2.29 -15.49 6.87
C PHE A 199 -1.10 -14.56 6.81
N LYS A 200 -0.33 -14.64 5.72
CA LYS A 200 0.52 -13.54 5.30
C LYS A 200 -0.42 -12.35 5.10
N GLN A 201 -0.59 -11.51 6.13
CA GLN A 201 -1.42 -10.30 6.01
C GLN A 201 -0.84 -9.40 4.92
N SER A 202 0.45 -9.61 4.64
CA SER A 202 1.14 -9.32 3.41
C SER A 202 2.19 -10.43 3.16
N PRO A 203 2.46 -10.87 1.91
CA PRO A 203 3.56 -11.79 1.56
C PRO A 203 4.95 -11.35 2.06
N PHE A 204 5.01 -10.14 2.60
CA PHE A 204 6.14 -9.47 3.20
C PHE A 204 6.20 -9.52 4.72
N ASP A 205 5.46 -10.39 5.40
CA ASP A 205 5.61 -10.51 6.86
C ASP A 205 7.03 -10.88 7.30
N ASP A 206 7.83 -11.48 6.41
CA ASP A 206 9.28 -11.69 6.57
C ASP A 206 10.19 -10.57 6.00
N LEU A 207 9.65 -9.42 5.57
CA LEU A 207 10.43 -8.22 5.26
C LEU A 207 10.18 -7.16 6.31
N LEU A 208 11.29 -6.64 6.84
CA LEU A 208 11.44 -5.54 7.78
C LEU A 208 10.38 -5.49 8.89
N THR A 209 10.85 -5.67 10.11
CA THR A 209 10.06 -5.29 11.28
C THR A 209 9.62 -3.82 11.17
N LYS A 210 8.58 -3.44 11.90
CA LYS A 210 8.12 -2.04 11.98
C LYS A 210 9.27 -1.04 12.20
N GLU A 211 10.21 -1.39 13.06
CA GLU A 211 11.40 -0.57 13.34
C GLU A 211 12.35 -0.51 12.15
N GLN A 212 12.59 -1.63 11.47
CA GLN A 212 13.42 -1.67 10.28
C GLN A 212 12.79 -0.92 9.11
N ALA A 213 11.46 -1.01 8.92
CA ALA A 213 10.74 -0.29 7.87
C ALA A 213 10.78 1.23 8.11
N LEU A 214 10.71 1.67 9.36
CA LEU A 214 10.88 3.07 9.73
C LEU A 214 12.31 3.56 9.50
N ALA A 215 13.32 2.75 9.83
CA ALA A 215 14.72 3.09 9.58
C ALA A 215 15.05 3.12 8.07
N ALA A 216 14.49 2.18 7.29
CA ALA A 216 14.61 2.16 5.84
C ALA A 216 13.90 3.37 5.20
N TRP A 217 12.76 3.79 5.74
CA TRP A 217 12.08 5.02 5.35
C TRP A 217 12.94 6.27 5.58
N GLU A 218 13.58 6.40 6.75
CA GLU A 218 14.49 7.51 7.06
C GLU A 218 15.71 7.53 6.12
N LYS A 219 16.25 6.36 5.81
CA LYS A 219 17.34 6.21 4.84
C LYS A 219 16.91 6.62 3.43
N LEU A 220 15.72 6.20 2.97
CA LEU A 220 15.17 6.59 1.69
C LEU A 220 15.02 8.12 1.57
N GLN A 221 14.59 8.81 2.63
CA GLN A 221 14.53 10.28 2.63
C GLN A 221 15.92 10.91 2.46
N THR A 222 16.95 10.30 3.06
CA THR A 222 18.34 10.73 2.88
C THR A 222 18.83 10.50 1.44
N ASP A 223 18.46 9.37 0.83
CA ASP A 223 18.83 9.02 -0.53
C ASP A 223 18.11 9.92 -1.55
N ILE A 224 16.84 10.26 -1.32
CA ILE A 224 16.07 11.25 -2.11
C ILE A 224 16.71 12.64 -2.00
N ALA A 225 17.15 13.05 -0.80
CA ALA A 225 17.86 14.32 -0.63
C ALA A 225 19.20 14.34 -1.40
N SER A 226 19.95 13.23 -1.36
CA SER A 226 21.18 13.04 -2.12
C SER A 226 20.92 13.08 -3.64
N TYR A 227 19.88 12.40 -4.11
CA TYR A 227 19.43 12.47 -5.51
C TYR A 227 19.07 13.90 -5.91
N ASN A 228 18.26 14.59 -5.11
CA ASN A 228 17.81 15.95 -5.40
C ASN A 228 18.98 16.93 -5.54
N SER A 229 20.02 16.79 -4.70
CA SER A 229 21.22 17.62 -4.78
C SER A 229 22.10 17.40 -6.03
N ARG A 230 21.89 16.29 -6.76
CA ARG A 230 22.70 15.89 -7.93
C ARG A 230 21.92 15.89 -9.24
N CYS A 231 20.63 15.62 -9.18
CA CYS A 231 19.81 15.21 -10.32
C CYS A 231 18.52 16.00 -10.51
N ALA A 232 18.04 16.72 -9.49
CA ALA A 232 16.82 17.51 -9.63
C ALA A 232 17.12 18.78 -10.43
N VAL A 233 16.69 18.80 -11.70
CA VAL A 233 16.96 19.87 -12.67
C VAL A 233 16.51 21.27 -12.23
N ASN A 234 15.54 21.36 -11.31
CA ASN A 234 15.14 22.61 -10.66
C ASN A 234 16.15 23.11 -9.61
N ILE A 235 16.99 22.23 -9.06
CA ILE A 235 18.02 22.53 -8.05
C ILE A 235 19.40 22.69 -8.71
N VAL A 236 19.80 21.74 -9.56
CA VAL A 236 21.14 21.70 -10.15
C VAL A 236 21.23 22.33 -11.55
N GLY A 237 20.11 22.73 -12.14
CA GLY A 237 20.04 23.24 -13.51
C GLY A 237 20.08 22.15 -14.58
N PRO A 238 20.15 22.53 -15.88
CA PRO A 238 20.06 21.58 -16.99
C PRO A 238 21.25 20.62 -17.01
N LEU A 239 20.94 19.31 -17.08
CA LEU A 239 21.92 18.24 -17.05
C LEU A 239 22.33 17.80 -18.47
N PRO A 240 23.60 17.38 -18.68
CA PRO A 240 24.03 16.69 -19.89
C PRO A 240 23.17 15.44 -20.17
N PRO A 241 22.86 15.10 -21.44
CA PRO A 241 22.00 13.96 -21.79
C PRO A 241 22.35 12.61 -21.12
N PRO A 242 23.64 12.18 -21.04
CA PRO A 242 23.97 10.92 -20.37
C PRO A 242 23.78 10.98 -18.85
N GLN A 243 24.00 12.14 -18.23
CA GLN A 243 23.78 12.34 -16.79
C GLN A 243 22.29 12.39 -16.48
N TYR A 244 21.50 13.04 -17.33
CA TYR A 244 20.05 13.06 -17.23
C TYR A 244 19.45 11.64 -17.33
N ALA A 245 19.91 10.82 -18.28
CA ALA A 245 19.46 9.44 -18.41
C ALA A 245 19.79 8.58 -17.17
N ALA A 246 20.97 8.75 -16.58
CA ALA A 246 21.34 8.08 -15.33
C ALA A 246 20.47 8.54 -14.15
N CYS A 247 20.20 9.85 -14.04
CA CYS A 247 19.30 10.41 -13.04
C CYS A 247 17.86 9.88 -13.20
N GLN A 248 17.36 9.69 -14.43
CA GLN A 248 16.02 9.12 -14.64
C GLN A 248 15.91 7.66 -14.19
N GLN A 249 16.98 6.86 -14.35
CA GLN A 249 17.03 5.49 -13.86
C GLN A 249 17.08 5.44 -12.32
N GLU A 250 17.89 6.31 -11.71
CA GLU A 250 17.97 6.42 -10.25
C GLU A 250 16.63 6.88 -9.63
N LEU A 251 15.93 7.81 -10.30
CA LEU A 251 14.61 8.27 -9.88
C LEU A 251 13.57 7.15 -9.89
N ALA A 252 13.53 6.37 -10.97
CA ALA A 252 12.60 5.24 -11.08
C ALA A 252 12.84 4.20 -9.97
N PHE A 253 14.10 3.98 -9.60
CA PHE A 253 14.47 3.10 -8.49
C PHE A 253 14.03 3.65 -7.13
N LEU A 254 14.27 4.94 -6.85
CA LEU A 254 13.83 5.59 -5.61
C LEU A 254 12.30 5.60 -5.46
N GLN A 255 11.57 5.84 -6.56
CA GLN A 255 10.10 5.76 -6.58
C GLN A 255 9.58 4.34 -6.32
N GLY A 256 10.28 3.32 -6.84
CA GLY A 256 9.98 1.92 -6.56
C GLY A 256 10.16 1.56 -5.08
N GLN A 257 11.28 1.99 -4.47
CA GLN A 257 11.52 1.80 -3.03
C GLN A 257 10.50 2.51 -2.16
N GLU A 258 10.14 3.75 -2.51
CA GLU A 258 9.14 4.51 -1.79
C GLU A 258 7.78 3.80 -1.76
N ALA A 259 7.33 3.29 -2.90
CA ALA A 259 6.07 2.55 -3.01
C ALA A 259 6.08 1.28 -2.14
N ALA A 260 7.19 0.53 -2.15
CA ALA A 260 7.34 -0.69 -1.36
C ALA A 260 7.34 -0.41 0.16
N LEU A 261 8.10 0.59 0.61
CA LEU A 261 8.16 0.97 2.02
C LEU A 261 6.85 1.58 2.52
N ARG A 262 6.15 2.39 1.71
CA ARG A 262 4.81 2.89 2.06
C ARG A 262 3.81 1.75 2.25
N ALA A 263 3.84 0.75 1.35
CA ALA A 263 2.98 -0.42 1.48
C ALA A 263 3.27 -1.19 2.77
N ARG A 264 4.56 -1.36 3.14
CA ARG A 264 4.93 -2.07 4.36
C ARG A 264 4.61 -1.31 5.63
N LEU A 265 4.82 0.01 5.65
CA LEU A 265 4.45 0.84 6.80
C LEU A 265 2.93 0.87 6.99
N ALA A 266 2.16 0.84 5.88
CA ALA A 266 0.71 0.77 5.92
C ALA A 266 0.19 -0.52 6.59
N ASP A 267 0.89 -1.65 6.44
CA ASP A 267 0.57 -2.90 7.15
C ASP A 267 0.68 -2.73 8.68
N PHE A 268 1.55 -1.82 9.15
CA PHE A 268 1.69 -1.46 10.56
C PHE A 268 0.76 -0.32 11.02
N GLY A 269 -0.18 0.12 10.16
CA GLY A 269 -1.05 1.27 10.41
C GLY A 269 -0.31 2.61 10.40
N ILE A 270 0.92 2.64 9.87
CA ILE A 270 1.69 3.86 9.65
C ILE A 270 1.52 4.21 8.18
N HIS A 271 0.97 5.37 7.88
CA HIS A 271 0.88 5.83 6.50
C HIS A 271 1.81 7.04 6.35
N PRO A 272 3.07 6.83 5.93
CA PRO A 272 3.97 7.92 5.65
C PRO A 272 3.46 8.64 4.41
N GLY A 273 3.01 9.89 4.60
CA GLY A 273 2.49 10.69 3.49
C GLY A 273 1.05 10.40 3.05
N GLU A 274 0.22 9.70 3.82
CA GLU A 274 -1.25 9.72 3.66
C GLU A 274 -1.84 9.72 5.07
N ALA A 275 -2.73 10.65 5.42
CA ALA A 275 -3.16 10.75 6.81
C ALA A 275 -4.09 9.58 7.22
N PRO A 276 -3.80 8.83 8.31
CA PRO A 276 -4.87 8.22 9.08
C PRO A 276 -5.70 9.33 9.73
N SER A 277 -7.01 9.12 9.79
CA SER A 277 -7.90 9.92 10.62
C SER A 277 -7.58 9.65 12.09
N SER A 278 -6.60 10.36 12.65
CA SER A 278 -6.31 10.37 14.09
C SER A 278 -5.68 11.69 14.52
N THR A 279 -6.54 12.65 14.83
CA THR A 279 -6.58 13.51 16.04
C THR A 279 -5.33 13.93 16.84
N SER A 280 -4.09 13.81 16.37
CA SER A 280 -2.92 14.40 17.08
C SER A 280 -1.80 14.85 16.12
N SER A 281 -1.95 16.01 15.48
CA SER A 281 -0.86 16.83 14.87
C SER A 281 -1.39 18.08 14.12
N GLY A 282 -2.71 18.29 14.00
CA GLY A 282 -3.26 19.49 13.32
C GLY A 282 -2.81 20.84 13.89
N GLY A 283 -2.37 20.90 15.14
CA GLY A 283 -1.82 22.10 15.76
C GLY A 283 -0.39 22.44 15.32
N ASP A 284 0.44 21.43 15.03
CA ASP A 284 1.88 21.64 14.77
C ASP A 284 2.15 22.05 13.32
N LEU A 285 1.47 21.40 12.36
CA LEU A 285 1.56 21.79 10.95
C LEU A 285 1.00 23.20 10.70
N THR A 286 -0.11 23.54 11.35
CA THR A 286 -0.72 24.88 11.26
C THR A 286 0.23 25.94 11.82
N ALA A 287 0.89 25.66 12.96
CA ALA A 287 1.87 26.57 13.56
C ALA A 287 3.10 26.74 12.65
N THR A 288 3.64 25.65 12.11
CA THR A 288 4.80 25.65 11.22
C THR A 288 4.50 26.38 9.91
N ALA A 289 3.37 26.10 9.26
CA ALA A 289 2.94 26.80 8.06
C ALA A 289 2.73 28.30 8.31
N THR A 290 2.14 28.66 9.45
CA THR A 290 1.95 30.06 9.86
C THR A 290 3.29 30.76 10.05
N GLN A 291 4.26 30.11 10.69
CA GLN A 291 5.60 30.63 10.90
C GLN A 291 6.34 30.83 9.56
N ILE A 292 6.32 29.84 8.68
CA ILE A 292 6.96 29.93 7.36
C ILE A 292 6.36 31.08 6.54
N GLY A 293 5.02 31.20 6.52
CA GLY A 293 4.35 32.30 5.84
C GLY A 293 4.75 33.68 6.41
N ALA A 294 4.89 33.79 7.73
CA ALA A 294 5.33 35.02 8.40
C ALA A 294 6.79 35.38 8.08
N GLU A 295 7.69 34.39 8.04
CA GLU A 295 9.09 34.58 7.65
C GLU A 295 9.19 35.05 6.20
N ILE A 296 8.47 34.40 5.28
CA ILE A 296 8.52 34.71 3.85
C ILE A 296 7.82 36.04 3.54
N ALA A 297 6.82 36.47 4.32
CA ALA A 297 6.20 37.79 4.17
C ALA A 297 7.20 38.94 4.33
N THR A 298 8.35 38.72 4.99
CA THR A 298 9.43 39.71 5.13
C THR A 298 10.29 39.86 3.86
N PHE A 299 10.22 38.91 2.92
CA PHE A 299 11.04 38.91 1.70
C PHE A 299 10.52 39.95 0.69
N PRO A 300 11.30 40.31 -0.35
CA PRO A 300 10.81 41.19 -1.42
C PRO A 300 9.55 40.63 -2.12
N PRO A 301 8.51 41.44 -2.42
CA PRO A 301 7.23 40.97 -2.93
C PRO A 301 7.31 40.03 -4.15
N GLY A 302 8.26 40.26 -5.05
CA GLY A 302 8.42 39.48 -6.28
C GLY A 302 9.06 38.10 -6.10
N THR A 303 9.56 37.74 -4.91
CA THR A 303 10.25 36.46 -4.66
C THR A 303 9.52 35.58 -3.65
N ARG A 304 8.45 36.08 -3.03
CA ARG A 304 7.77 35.41 -1.92
C ARG A 304 7.10 34.10 -2.33
N ALA A 305 6.48 34.09 -3.52
CA ALA A 305 5.79 32.89 -4.01
C ALA A 305 6.80 31.76 -4.29
N ASP A 306 7.91 32.08 -4.94
CA ASP A 306 8.94 31.08 -5.25
C ASP A 306 9.58 30.54 -3.97
N ALA A 307 9.91 31.43 -3.02
CA ALA A 307 10.45 31.03 -1.72
C ALA A 307 9.47 30.16 -0.92
N LEU A 308 8.16 30.42 -1.03
CA LEU A 308 7.15 29.62 -0.36
C LEU A 308 7.00 28.25 -1.02
N ALA A 309 6.96 28.19 -2.34
CA ALA A 309 6.89 26.93 -3.08
C ALA A 309 8.10 26.03 -2.79
N GLU A 310 9.30 26.61 -2.80
CA GLU A 310 10.54 25.92 -2.45
C GLU A 310 10.49 25.38 -1.01
N ARG A 311 10.10 26.22 -0.05
CA ARG A 311 10.08 25.84 1.36
C ARG A 311 9.00 24.82 1.69
N MET A 312 7.83 24.91 1.06
CA MET A 312 6.76 23.92 1.22
C MET A 312 7.13 22.57 0.59
N THR A 313 7.80 22.59 -0.56
CA THR A 313 8.34 21.37 -1.19
C THR A 313 9.40 20.71 -0.30
N GLY A 314 10.25 21.51 0.35
CA GLY A 314 11.26 21.01 1.29
C GLY A 314 10.72 20.44 2.60
N LEU A 315 9.41 20.56 2.88
CA LEU A 315 8.78 19.90 4.04
C LEU A 315 8.39 18.45 3.74
N HIS A 316 8.48 18.00 2.49
CA HIS A 316 8.16 16.64 2.07
C HIS A 316 6.77 16.18 2.55
N LEU A 317 5.80 17.09 2.50
CA LEU A 317 4.42 16.84 2.90
C LEU A 317 3.69 16.09 1.79
N ASN A 318 2.67 15.32 2.15
CA ASN A 318 1.76 14.75 1.16
C ASN A 318 0.91 15.82 0.48
N GLN A 319 0.25 15.48 -0.64
CA GLN A 319 -0.53 16.46 -1.41
C GLN A 319 -1.57 17.23 -0.57
N ALA A 320 -2.29 16.56 0.34
CA ALA A 320 -3.33 17.19 1.15
C ALA A 320 -2.74 18.15 2.21
N ASP A 321 -1.66 17.72 2.88
CA ASP A 321 -0.97 18.52 3.88
C ASP A 321 -0.16 19.65 3.26
N ALA A 322 0.47 19.43 2.11
CA ALA A 322 1.13 20.44 1.31
C ALA A 322 0.13 21.50 0.84
N ALA A 323 -1.04 21.10 0.34
CA ALA A 323 -2.10 22.05 -0.05
C ALA A 323 -2.60 22.87 1.15
N ARG A 324 -2.86 22.22 2.28
CA ARG A 324 -3.32 22.89 3.51
C ARG A 324 -2.26 23.84 4.08
N ALA A 325 -1.01 23.39 4.19
CA ALA A 325 0.10 24.20 4.70
C ALA A 325 0.41 25.37 3.76
N THR A 326 0.37 25.14 2.45
CA THR A 326 0.56 26.19 1.45
C THR A 326 -0.56 27.21 1.50
N ASP A 327 -1.81 26.81 1.70
CA ASP A 327 -2.95 27.73 1.88
C ASP A 327 -2.78 28.62 3.13
N ILE A 328 -2.43 28.01 4.27
CA ILE A 328 -2.18 28.74 5.53
C ILE A 328 -1.00 29.71 5.39
N ALA A 329 0.11 29.28 4.77
CA ALA A 329 1.30 30.09 4.62
C ALA A 329 1.12 31.20 3.57
N ALA A 330 0.44 30.90 2.45
CA ALA A 330 0.17 31.85 1.37
C ALA A 330 -0.76 32.98 1.83
N ALA A 331 -1.68 32.72 2.76
CA ALA A 331 -2.50 33.76 3.38
C ALA A 331 -1.66 34.87 4.03
N ARG A 332 -0.44 34.57 4.52
CA ARG A 332 0.47 35.59 5.09
C ARG A 332 1.20 36.41 4.04
N ILE A 333 1.38 35.85 2.85
CA ILE A 333 2.07 36.49 1.73
C ILE A 333 1.10 37.35 0.92
N TRP A 334 -0.11 36.85 0.70
CA TRP A 334 -1.16 37.48 -0.11
C TRP A 334 -2.17 38.28 0.71
N GLY A 335 -2.13 38.19 2.04
CA GLY A 335 -3.08 38.81 2.97
C GLY A 335 -4.25 37.88 3.30
N GLU A 336 -4.83 37.25 2.27
CA GLU A 336 -5.92 36.28 2.39
C GLU A 336 -5.90 35.33 1.17
N THR A 337 -6.28 34.06 1.39
CA THR A 337 -6.47 33.07 0.31
C THR A 337 -7.97 32.86 0.04
N GLY A 338 -8.29 32.50 -1.20
CA GLY A 338 -9.61 32.05 -1.62
C GLY A 338 -9.85 30.56 -1.40
N GLY A 339 -8.94 29.89 -0.67
CA GLY A 339 -8.96 28.44 -0.46
C GLY A 339 -8.33 27.64 -1.61
N THR A 340 -8.61 26.34 -1.62
CA THR A 340 -8.04 25.38 -2.58
C THR A 340 -9.06 24.86 -3.57
N SER A 341 -8.61 24.54 -4.79
CA SER A 341 -9.43 23.93 -5.84
C SER A 341 -8.69 22.77 -6.50
N LYS A 342 -9.42 21.74 -6.93
CA LYS A 342 -8.83 20.58 -7.62
C LYS A 342 -8.80 20.82 -9.13
N MET A 343 -7.66 20.55 -9.75
CA MET A 343 -7.49 20.60 -11.19
C MET A 343 -7.81 19.25 -11.84
N PRO A 344 -8.16 19.23 -13.15
CA PRO A 344 -8.43 18.00 -13.89
C PRO A 344 -7.23 17.03 -13.97
N ASP A 345 -6.01 17.53 -13.81
CA ASP A 345 -4.78 16.74 -13.81
C ASP A 345 -4.46 16.10 -12.44
N GLY A 346 -5.39 16.21 -11.48
CA GLY A 346 -5.24 15.67 -10.13
C GLY A 346 -4.42 16.54 -9.17
N SER A 347 -3.90 17.69 -9.62
CA SER A 347 -3.22 18.65 -8.76
C SER A 347 -4.21 19.53 -7.96
N ILE A 348 -3.72 20.18 -6.91
CA ILE A 348 -4.50 21.13 -6.11
C ILE A 348 -3.91 22.52 -6.30
N ILE A 349 -4.74 23.53 -6.54
CA ILE A 349 -4.32 24.93 -6.62
C ILE A 349 -4.78 25.69 -5.38
N VAL A 350 -3.90 26.52 -4.83
CA VAL A 350 -4.18 27.47 -3.75
C VAL A 350 -4.42 28.84 -4.39
N LEU A 351 -5.63 29.37 -4.22
CA LEU A 351 -6.07 30.59 -4.87
C LEU A 351 -5.85 31.80 -3.96
N PRO A 352 -5.39 32.95 -4.48
CA PRO A 352 -5.39 34.21 -3.74
C PRO A 352 -6.82 34.75 -3.64
N ALA A 353 -7.16 35.42 -2.54
CA ALA A 353 -8.46 36.09 -2.42
C ALA A 353 -8.57 37.32 -3.35
N ASN A 354 -7.44 37.94 -3.69
CA ASN A 354 -7.38 39.05 -4.64
C ASN A 354 -7.30 38.53 -6.08
N ILE A 355 -8.42 38.61 -6.79
CA ILE A 355 -8.56 38.20 -8.20
C ILE A 355 -7.66 38.94 -9.20
N ARG A 356 -7.00 40.03 -8.80
CA ARG A 356 -5.99 40.73 -9.63
C ARG A 356 -4.61 40.09 -9.55
N GLN A 357 -4.37 39.19 -8.60
CA GLN A 357 -3.15 38.38 -8.60
C GLN A 357 -3.25 37.34 -9.71
N THR A 358 -2.13 37.14 -10.40
CA THR A 358 -2.03 36.19 -11.51
C THR A 358 -1.11 35.00 -11.19
N ASP A 359 -0.51 35.01 -10.01
CA ASP A 359 0.32 33.91 -9.53
C ASP A 359 -0.46 33.11 -8.50
N VAL A 360 -0.55 31.80 -8.70
CA VAL A 360 -1.18 30.84 -7.77
C VAL A 360 -0.20 29.74 -7.41
N MET A 361 -0.41 29.07 -6.28
CA MET A 361 0.39 27.89 -5.96
C MET A 361 -0.29 26.65 -6.51
N LYS A 362 0.49 25.76 -7.11
CA LYS A 362 0.05 24.45 -7.58
C LYS A 362 0.78 23.38 -6.77
N VAL A 363 0.02 22.44 -6.22
CA VAL A 363 0.48 21.31 -5.43
C VAL A 363 0.24 20.02 -6.22
N PHE A 364 1.31 19.33 -6.55
CA PHE A 364 1.27 18.09 -7.32
C PHE A 364 0.84 16.90 -6.45
N PRO A 365 0.43 15.77 -7.06
CA PRO A 365 0.08 14.55 -6.33
C PRO A 365 1.18 13.99 -5.42
N ASP A 366 2.44 14.30 -5.72
CA ASP A 366 3.60 13.94 -4.88
C ASP A 366 3.82 14.90 -3.69
N GLY A 367 3.01 15.96 -3.57
CA GLY A 367 3.11 16.96 -2.51
C GLY A 367 4.09 18.10 -2.79
N SER A 368 4.79 18.09 -3.93
CA SER A 368 5.63 19.21 -4.35
C SER A 368 4.78 20.43 -4.70
N VAL A 369 5.33 21.62 -4.44
CA VAL A 369 4.65 22.91 -4.64
C VAL A 369 5.41 23.74 -5.65
N THR A 370 4.69 24.32 -6.60
CA THR A 370 5.24 25.24 -7.60
C THR A 370 4.37 26.49 -7.75
N VAL A 371 4.93 27.55 -8.32
CA VAL A 371 4.21 28.77 -8.66
C VAL A 371 3.73 28.70 -10.10
N LEU A 372 2.42 28.76 -10.29
CA LEU A 372 1.81 28.87 -11.61
C LEU A 372 1.56 30.36 -11.88
N ARG A 373 2.34 30.94 -12.80
CA ARG A 373 2.34 32.39 -13.06
C ARG A 373 1.44 32.79 -14.21
N GLY A 374 0.93 34.02 -14.17
CA GLY A 374 0.18 34.62 -15.27
C GLY A 374 -1.18 33.97 -15.56
N VAL A 375 -1.78 33.31 -14.57
CA VAL A 375 -3.09 32.65 -14.73
C VAL A 375 -4.25 33.57 -14.40
N ASP A 376 -5.33 33.39 -15.16
CA ASP A 376 -6.62 33.97 -14.82
C ASP A 376 -7.25 33.18 -13.67
N VAL A 377 -7.24 33.74 -12.46
CA VAL A 377 -7.77 33.10 -11.24
C VAL A 377 -9.28 32.85 -11.34
N THR A 378 -10.01 33.63 -12.15
CA THR A 378 -11.47 33.52 -12.27
C THR A 378 -11.93 32.21 -12.89
N GLN A 379 -11.07 31.54 -13.67
CA GLN A 379 -11.38 30.25 -14.29
C GLN A 379 -11.39 29.09 -13.28
N TYR A 380 -10.86 29.30 -12.08
CA TYR A 380 -10.66 28.29 -11.05
C TYR A 380 -11.52 28.49 -9.80
N LEU A 381 -12.26 29.61 -9.74
CA LEU A 381 -13.23 29.84 -8.69
C LEU A 381 -14.41 28.87 -8.86
N PRO A 382 -14.93 28.30 -7.77
CA PRO A 382 -16.16 27.51 -7.83
C PRO A 382 -17.30 28.39 -8.39
N ARG A 383 -17.99 27.89 -9.42
CA ARG A 383 -19.15 28.55 -10.03
C ARG A 383 -20.38 28.48 -9.15
#